data_AF-A0A1Y2HPD3-F1
#
_entry.id   AF-A0A1Y2HPD3-F1
#
_cell.length_a   1.000
_cell.length_b   1.000
_cell.length_c   1.000
_cell.angle_alpha   90.00
_cell.angle_beta   90.00
_cell.angle_gamma   90.00
#
_symmetry.space_group_name_H-M   'P 1'
#
loop_
_entity.id
_entity.type
_entity.pdbx_description
1 polymer ?
#
loop_
_entity_poly.entity_id
_entity_poly.type
_entity_poly.pdbx_seq_one_letter_code
_entity_poly.pdbx_strand_id
1 'polypeptide(L)'
;MTSPPRYIAHLLPTAAVPPVGKDPGNGSTLYTTDSLKTEGFIHCSPLQLALDTANRYLSAISSVSVLIIDTHHYSVATAQVAGGPTTHVSGSGAVKIVWEPAVVPPEHEQRVVSAATGKKVRDGDFPHVYGPIDVKSVVEVLQVKRDAAGKAWEAIPGLEKYLA
;
A
#
# COMPACT_ATOMS: atom_id res chain seq x y z
N MET A 1 -12.02 -17.20 12.30
CA MET A 1 -11.66 -16.16 11.32
C MET A 1 -10.31 -15.61 11.74
N THR A 2 -9.30 -15.67 10.87
CA THR A 2 -8.00 -15.06 11.13
C THR A 2 -8.14 -13.55 11.09
N SER A 3 -7.58 -12.83 12.07
CA SER A 3 -7.54 -11.36 12.03
C SER A 3 -6.85 -10.87 10.76
N PRO A 4 -7.26 -9.72 10.20
CA PRO A 4 -6.57 -9.13 9.05
C PRO A 4 -5.09 -8.87 9.40
N PRO A 5 -4.18 -8.90 8.41
CA PRO A 5 -2.78 -8.57 8.61
C PRO A 5 -2.59 -7.21 9.28
N ARG A 6 -1.70 -7.14 10.26
CA ARG A 6 -1.34 -5.88 10.94
C ARG A 6 -0.68 -4.88 9.99
N TYR A 7 0.06 -5.36 9.00
CA TYR A 7 0.83 -4.52 8.11
C TYR A 7 0.39 -4.67 6.66
N ILE A 8 0.34 -3.55 5.95
CA ILE A 8 0.12 -3.48 4.49
C ILE A 8 1.23 -2.65 3.84
N ALA A 9 1.46 -2.87 2.55
CA ALA A 9 2.46 -2.15 1.77
C ALA A 9 1.80 -1.16 0.83
N HIS A 10 2.26 0.10 0.81
CA HIS A 10 1.97 1.02 -0.29
C HIS A 10 3.25 1.26 -1.09
N LEU A 11 3.21 1.00 -2.39
CA LEU A 11 4.36 1.16 -3.28
C LEU A 11 4.24 2.45 -4.08
N LEU A 12 5.34 3.18 -4.19
CA LEU A 12 5.38 4.51 -4.82
C LEU A 12 6.79 4.82 -5.35
N PRO A 13 6.91 5.72 -6.35
CA PRO A 13 8.20 6.29 -6.72
C PRO A 13 8.90 6.88 -5.49
N THR A 14 10.21 6.66 -5.34
CA THR A 14 10.95 7.13 -4.16
C THR A 14 10.87 8.65 -3.97
N ALA A 15 10.76 9.42 -5.05
CA ALA A 15 10.59 10.87 -4.99
C ALA A 15 9.22 11.31 -4.42
N ALA A 16 8.23 10.42 -4.34
CA ALA A 16 6.89 10.68 -3.81
C ALA A 16 6.73 10.24 -2.34
N VAL A 17 7.79 9.75 -1.69
CA VAL A 17 7.75 9.33 -0.28
C VAL A 17 7.38 10.53 0.60
N PRO A 18 6.33 10.44 1.44
CA PRO A 18 5.98 11.51 2.36
C PRO A 18 7.08 11.68 3.43
N PRO A 19 7.15 12.83 4.11
CA PRO A 19 8.08 13.05 5.22
C PRO A 19 7.73 12.15 6.42
N VAL A 20 8.29 10.94 6.48
CA VAL A 20 8.11 9.97 7.57
C VAL A 20 9.13 10.22 8.68
N GLY A 21 8.73 10.36 9.95
CA GLY A 21 9.66 10.54 11.07
C GLY A 21 9.12 11.27 12.31
N LYS A 22 9.96 11.40 13.35
CA LYS A 22 9.62 12.13 14.60
C LYS A 22 9.56 13.63 14.32
N ASP A 23 8.32 14.12 14.27
CA ASP A 23 7.91 15.51 14.08
C ASP A 23 7.72 15.92 12.61
N PRO A 24 6.54 15.65 12.00
CA PRO A 24 6.15 16.21 10.70
C PRO A 24 5.98 17.74 10.72
N GLY A 25 6.27 18.41 11.85
CA GLY A 25 5.94 19.79 12.11
C GLY A 25 4.43 19.99 12.20
N ASN A 26 4.02 21.24 12.24
CA ASN A 26 2.63 21.70 12.07
C ASN A 26 2.08 21.48 10.64
N GLY A 27 2.78 20.71 9.79
CA GLY A 27 2.32 20.25 8.49
C GLY A 27 1.28 19.14 8.60
N SER A 28 0.48 18.98 7.54
CA SER A 28 -0.52 17.91 7.46
C SER A 28 0.19 16.55 7.52
N THR A 29 -0.21 15.70 8.47
CA THR A 29 0.31 14.33 8.59
C THR A 29 -0.39 13.37 7.63
N LEU A 30 -1.10 13.88 6.63
CA LEU A 30 -1.93 13.12 5.72
C LEU A 30 -1.25 12.99 4.36
N TYR A 31 -0.87 11.75 4.03
CA TYR A 31 -0.39 11.36 2.72
C TYR A 31 -1.57 11.00 1.81
N THR A 32 -1.54 11.49 0.57
CA THR A 32 -2.55 11.24 -0.46
C THR A 32 -1.86 10.90 -1.78
N THR A 33 -2.59 10.22 -2.66
CA THR A 33 -2.15 9.84 -4.01
C THR A 33 -3.20 10.26 -5.03
N ASP A 34 -2.85 10.25 -6.31
CA ASP A 34 -3.81 10.54 -7.38
C ASP A 34 -4.95 9.52 -7.41
N SER A 35 -4.69 8.24 -7.10
CA SER A 35 -5.74 7.21 -7.02
C SER A 35 -6.84 7.56 -6.02
N LEU A 36 -6.51 8.22 -4.89
CA LEU A 36 -7.55 8.68 -3.96
C LEU A 36 -8.49 9.69 -4.61
N LYS A 37 -7.97 10.56 -5.49
CA LYS A 37 -8.75 11.58 -6.19
C LYS A 37 -9.54 11.00 -7.36
N THR A 38 -8.95 10.06 -8.10
CA THR A 38 -9.53 9.54 -9.36
C THR A 38 -10.40 8.31 -9.15
N GLU A 39 -10.08 7.48 -8.16
CA GLU A 39 -10.73 6.17 -7.92
C GLU A 39 -11.42 6.11 -6.54
N GLY A 40 -11.08 7.02 -5.62
CA GLY A 40 -11.68 7.10 -4.29
C GLY A 40 -10.94 6.29 -3.22
N PHE A 41 -9.80 5.66 -3.55
CA PHE A 41 -8.99 4.89 -2.62
C PHE A 41 -7.50 4.85 -2.99
N ILE A 42 -6.66 4.51 -2.02
CA ILE A 42 -5.23 4.26 -2.22
C ILE A 42 -5.00 2.76 -2.33
N HIS A 43 -4.34 2.33 -3.41
CA HIS A 43 -3.92 0.94 -3.57
C HIS A 43 -2.81 0.58 -2.58
N CYS A 44 -3.04 -0.49 -1.84
CA CYS A 44 -2.02 -1.16 -1.05
C CYS A 44 -1.95 -2.64 -1.47
N SER A 45 -0.86 -3.28 -1.09
CA SER A 45 -0.60 -4.68 -1.34
C SER A 45 -0.47 -5.44 -0.03
N PRO A 46 -0.86 -6.73 0.00
CA PRO A 46 -0.36 -7.64 1.02
C PRO A 46 1.17 -7.65 0.97
N LEU A 47 1.83 -7.68 2.13
CA LEU A 47 3.29 -7.62 2.19
C LEU A 47 3.95 -8.73 1.35
N GLN A 48 3.38 -9.93 1.37
CA GLN A 48 3.86 -11.10 0.62
C GLN A 48 3.83 -10.90 -0.90
N LEU A 49 3.01 -9.97 -1.40
CA LEU A 49 2.84 -9.66 -2.82
C LEU A 49 3.47 -8.32 -3.22
N ALA A 50 4.16 -7.62 -2.31
CA ALA A 50 4.72 -6.31 -2.59
C ALA A 50 5.76 -6.34 -3.73
N LEU A 51 6.65 -7.32 -3.75
CA LEU A 51 7.65 -7.46 -4.83
C LEU A 51 7.00 -7.80 -6.18
N ASP A 52 5.98 -8.65 -6.18
CA ASP A 52 5.23 -8.99 -7.39
C ASP A 52 4.46 -7.77 -7.92
N THR A 53 3.89 -6.96 -7.00
CA THR A 53 3.25 -5.68 -7.32
C THR A 53 4.24 -4.72 -7.97
N ALA A 54 5.46 -4.59 -7.42
CA ALA A 54 6.50 -3.73 -7.98
C ALA A 54 6.87 -4.15 -9.40
N ASN A 55 7.06 -5.44 -9.64
CA ASN A 55 7.39 -5.97 -10.97
C ASN A 55 6.25 -5.79 -11.98
N ARG A 56 5.00 -5.97 -11.55
CA ARG A 56 3.84 -5.86 -12.45
C ARG A 56 3.52 -4.42 -12.84
N TYR A 57 3.55 -3.49 -11.89
CA TYR A 57 3.00 -2.14 -12.10
C TYR A 57 4.05 -1.02 -12.09
N LEU A 58 5.25 -1.26 -11.56
CA LEU A 58 6.28 -0.23 -11.35
C LEU A 58 7.63 -0.59 -11.98
N SER A 59 7.68 -1.54 -12.92
CA SER A 59 8.92 -1.98 -13.58
C SER A 59 9.62 -0.86 -14.36
N ALA A 60 8.86 0.08 -14.92
CA ALA A 60 9.37 1.24 -15.65
C ALA A 60 9.85 2.39 -14.75
N ILE A 61 9.59 2.33 -13.44
CA ILE A 61 10.01 3.38 -12.49
C ILE A 61 11.48 3.19 -12.12
N SER A 62 12.25 4.28 -12.09
CA SER A 62 13.70 4.20 -11.85
C SER A 62 14.06 3.82 -10.41
N SER A 63 13.27 4.29 -9.43
CA SER A 63 13.44 4.01 -8.01
C SER A 63 12.08 3.91 -7.32
N VAL A 64 11.84 2.79 -6.62
CA VAL A 64 10.58 2.48 -5.94
C VAL A 64 10.85 2.28 -4.46
N SER A 65 10.01 2.91 -3.64
CA SER A 65 9.96 2.70 -2.19
C SER A 65 8.69 1.95 -1.81
N VAL A 66 8.69 1.40 -0.60
CA VAL A 66 7.54 0.74 0.03
C VAL A 66 7.30 1.38 1.38
N LEU A 67 6.11 1.95 1.59
CA LEU A 67 5.65 2.36 2.91
C LEU A 67 5.07 1.13 3.61
N ILE A 68 5.62 0.79 4.77
CA ILE A 68 5.04 -0.21 5.67
C ILE A 68 4.07 0.50 6.60
N ILE A 69 2.78 0.16 6.49
CA ILE A 69 1.70 0.84 7.18
C ILE A 69 1.14 -0.09 8.26
N ASP A 70 1.13 0.35 9.52
CA ASP A 70 0.51 -0.35 10.64
C ASP A 70 -1.00 -0.04 10.70
N THR A 71 -1.82 -1.06 10.40
CA THR A 71 -3.28 -0.96 10.37
C THR A 71 -3.89 -0.82 11.76
N HIS A 72 -3.16 -1.17 12.82
CA HIS A 72 -3.65 -1.03 14.21
C HIS A 72 -3.43 0.36 14.79
N HIS A 73 -2.46 1.12 14.26
CA HIS A 73 -2.14 2.49 14.69
C HIS A 73 -2.66 3.56 13.72
N TYR A 74 -3.61 3.17 12.87
CA TYR A 74 -4.16 4.04 11.83
C TYR A 74 -5.27 4.93 12.40
N SER A 75 -4.95 6.19 12.69
CA SER A 75 -5.88 7.14 13.32
C SER A 75 -5.95 8.45 12.52
N VAL A 76 -6.73 8.46 11.44
CA VAL A 76 -7.07 9.71 10.75
C VAL A 76 -8.44 10.17 11.22
N ALA A 77 -8.51 11.35 11.83
CA ALA A 77 -9.78 12.07 11.96
C ALA A 77 -10.13 12.66 10.59
N THR A 78 -11.15 12.13 9.93
CA THR A 78 -11.61 12.69 8.65
C THR A 78 -12.31 14.03 8.90
N ALA A 79 -11.75 15.12 8.36
CA ALA A 79 -12.50 16.36 8.21
C ALA A 79 -13.42 16.23 6.98
N GLN A 80 -14.70 16.50 7.18
CA GLN A 80 -15.76 16.37 6.19
C GLN A 80 -15.46 17.24 4.96
N VAL A 81 -15.26 16.63 3.78
CA VAL A 81 -15.16 17.37 2.51
C VAL A 81 -16.54 17.38 1.87
N ALA A 82 -17.16 18.55 1.77
CA ALA A 82 -18.51 18.68 1.21
C ALA A 82 -18.50 18.51 -0.33
N GLY A 83 -19.40 17.66 -0.86
CA GLY A 83 -19.88 17.78 -2.24
C GLY A 83 -19.60 16.66 -3.26
N GLY A 84 -19.44 15.39 -2.86
CA GLY A 84 -19.35 14.24 -3.78
C GLY A 84 -20.52 13.24 -3.62
N PRO A 85 -20.77 12.34 -4.61
CA PRO A 85 -21.88 11.38 -4.54
C PRO A 85 -21.77 10.50 -3.30
N THR A 86 -22.90 10.35 -2.61
CA THR A 86 -23.11 9.71 -1.31
C THR A 86 -22.31 8.42 -1.08
N THR A 87 -21.43 8.45 -0.07
CA THR A 87 -21.07 7.29 0.74
C THR A 87 -21.51 7.58 2.18
N HIS A 88 -22.25 6.64 2.78
CA HIS A 88 -22.70 6.74 4.16
C HIS A 88 -21.51 6.81 5.12
N VAL A 89 -21.44 7.85 5.94
CA VAL A 89 -20.63 7.87 7.17
C VAL A 89 -21.41 8.60 8.25
N SER A 90 -21.91 7.85 9.23
CA SER A 90 -22.35 8.39 10.52
C SER A 90 -21.35 7.93 11.57
N GLY A 91 -20.63 8.88 12.15
CA GLY A 91 -19.69 8.68 13.26
C GLY A 91 -18.25 9.04 12.90
N SER A 92 -17.60 9.82 13.78
CA SER A 92 -16.14 10.08 13.87
C SER A 92 -15.31 9.25 12.88
N GLY A 93 -15.16 9.72 11.65
CA GLY A 93 -14.89 8.85 10.50
C GLY A 93 -13.48 8.29 10.50
N ALA A 94 -13.35 7.04 10.95
CA ALA A 94 -12.15 6.23 10.78
C ALA A 94 -11.96 5.92 9.29
N VAL A 95 -10.73 6.07 8.79
CA VAL A 95 -10.36 5.60 7.45
C VAL A 95 -10.63 4.10 7.34
N LYS A 96 -11.30 3.69 6.25
CA LYS A 96 -11.72 2.31 6.03
C LYS A 96 -10.69 1.58 5.17
N ILE A 97 -10.10 0.51 5.70
CA ILE A 97 -9.30 -0.44 4.93
C ILE A 97 -10.22 -1.58 4.49
N VAL A 98 -10.36 -1.78 3.19
CA VAL A 98 -11.17 -2.87 2.62
C VAL A 98 -10.26 -3.82 1.87
N TRP A 99 -10.37 -5.10 2.17
CA TRP A 99 -9.67 -6.16 1.47
C TRP A 99 -10.58 -6.62 0.34
N GLU A 100 -10.19 -6.35 -0.90
CA GLU A 100 -11.00 -6.66 -2.08
C GLU A 100 -10.19 -7.49 -3.07
N PRO A 101 -10.80 -8.45 -3.79
CA PRO A 101 -10.09 -9.24 -4.78
C PRO A 101 -9.45 -8.31 -5.81
N ALA A 102 -8.23 -8.63 -6.24
CA ALA A 102 -7.65 -7.93 -7.37
C ALA A 102 -8.60 -8.05 -8.57
N VAL A 103 -8.98 -6.92 -9.16
CA VAL A 103 -9.61 -6.93 -10.49
C VAL A 103 -8.50 -7.32 -11.46
N VAL A 104 -8.33 -8.62 -11.66
CA VAL A 104 -7.44 -9.14 -12.70
C VAL A 104 -8.21 -8.97 -14.01
N PRO A 105 -7.74 -8.16 -14.96
CA PRO A 105 -8.33 -8.14 -16.30
C PRO A 105 -8.30 -9.57 -16.86
N PRO A 106 -9.36 -10.04 -17.55
CA PRO A 106 -9.45 -11.42 -18.05
C PRO A 106 -8.22 -11.90 -18.84
N GLU A 107 -7.48 -10.98 -19.46
CA GLU A 107 -6.23 -11.23 -20.18
C GLU A 107 -5.00 -11.55 -19.30
N HIS A 108 -5.08 -11.37 -17.98
CA HIS A 108 -3.96 -11.49 -17.03
C HIS A 108 -4.13 -12.59 -15.96
N GLU A 109 -4.99 -13.59 -16.21
CA GLU A 109 -5.31 -14.75 -15.33
C GLU A 109 -4.12 -15.65 -14.91
N GLN A 110 -2.88 -15.33 -15.30
CA GLN A 110 -1.73 -16.19 -15.02
C GLN A 110 -1.13 -15.94 -13.62
N ARG A 111 -1.65 -16.73 -12.67
CA ARG A 111 -1.02 -17.30 -11.46
C ARG A 111 0.20 -16.55 -10.88
N VAL A 112 -0.01 -15.84 -9.78
CA VAL A 112 1.07 -15.34 -8.93
C VAL A 112 1.71 -16.52 -8.17
N VAL A 113 2.96 -16.83 -8.49
CA VAL A 113 3.83 -17.65 -7.63
C VAL A 113 4.61 -16.66 -6.80
N SER A 114 4.44 -16.67 -5.48
CA SER A 114 5.21 -15.80 -4.58
C SER A 114 6.70 -16.04 -4.81
N ALA A 115 7.43 -15.03 -5.31
CA ALA A 115 8.87 -15.13 -5.54
C ALA A 115 9.65 -15.44 -4.24
N ALA A 116 9.10 -15.03 -3.09
CA ALA A 116 9.68 -15.28 -1.78
C ALA A 116 9.52 -16.72 -1.28
N THR A 117 8.53 -17.48 -1.76
CA THR A 117 8.17 -18.79 -1.18
C THR A 117 7.99 -19.92 -2.19
N GLY A 118 7.96 -19.63 -3.50
CA GLY A 118 7.70 -20.60 -4.56
C GLY A 118 6.31 -21.23 -4.53
N LYS A 119 5.41 -20.81 -3.63
CA LYS A 119 4.04 -21.33 -3.52
C LYS A 119 3.09 -20.55 -4.43
N LYS A 120 2.16 -21.29 -5.07
CA LYS A 120 0.95 -20.72 -5.68
C LYS A 120 0.13 -20.07 -4.59
N VAL A 121 0.06 -18.74 -4.61
CA VAL A 121 -0.90 -18.00 -3.79
C VAL A 121 -2.17 -17.85 -4.64
N ARG A 122 -3.36 -18.13 -4.07
CA ARG A 122 -4.61 -17.68 -4.70
C ARG A 122 -4.52 -16.15 -4.80
N ASP A 123 -5.12 -15.55 -5.82
CA ASP A 123 -5.30 -14.09 -5.86
C ASP A 123 -5.91 -13.68 -4.52
N GLY A 124 -5.06 -13.12 -3.66
CA GLY A 124 -5.44 -12.69 -2.33
C GLY A 124 -6.15 -11.36 -2.45
N ASP A 125 -6.99 -11.04 -1.48
CA ASP A 125 -7.56 -9.71 -1.40
C ASP A 125 -6.42 -8.68 -1.26
N PHE A 126 -6.51 -7.60 -2.04
CA PHE A 126 -5.63 -6.44 -1.94
C PHE A 126 -6.29 -5.39 -1.04
N PRO A 127 -5.53 -4.81 -0.10
CA PRO A 127 -6.06 -3.75 0.76
C PRO A 127 -6.20 -2.44 -0.01
N HIS A 128 -7.40 -1.85 0.02
CA HIS A 128 -7.68 -0.50 -0.42
C HIS A 128 -7.96 0.39 0.79
N VAL A 129 -7.29 1.54 0.83
CA VAL A 129 -7.49 2.55 1.87
C VAL A 129 -8.43 3.63 1.34
N TYR A 130 -9.64 3.72 1.91
CA TYR A 130 -10.63 4.73 1.56
C TYR A 130 -10.43 5.99 2.41
N GLY A 131 -9.44 6.78 2.02
CA GLY A 131 -9.03 8.01 2.69
C GLY A 131 -7.53 8.26 2.59
N PRO A 132 -7.03 9.40 3.10
CA PRO A 132 -5.61 9.65 3.19
C PRO A 132 -4.94 8.76 4.25
N ILE A 133 -3.64 8.53 4.09
CA ILE A 133 -2.80 7.81 5.06
C ILE A 133 -2.24 8.75 6.11
N ASP A 134 -2.46 8.45 7.38
CA ASP A 134 -1.69 9.11 8.45
C ASP A 134 -0.24 8.67 8.33
N VAL A 135 0.66 9.60 8.05
CA VAL A 135 2.10 9.35 7.98
C VAL A 135 2.63 8.77 9.30
N LYS A 136 1.96 9.02 10.44
CA LYS A 136 2.31 8.38 11.73
C LYS A 136 2.05 6.88 11.75
N SER A 137 1.17 6.37 10.89
CA SER A 137 0.94 4.92 10.73
C SER A 137 2.01 4.24 9.88
N VAL A 138 2.86 5.01 9.19
CA VAL A 138 4.00 4.47 8.43
C VAL A 138 5.14 4.18 9.40
N VAL A 139 5.43 2.89 9.59
CA VAL A 139 6.44 2.43 10.57
C VAL A 139 7.83 2.28 9.98
N GLU A 140 7.94 2.07 8.66
CA GLU A 140 9.23 2.01 7.96
C GLU A 140 9.03 2.34 6.47
N VAL A 141 10.05 2.92 5.85
CA VAL A 141 10.16 3.08 4.39
C VAL A 141 11.28 2.17 3.91
N LEU A 142 10.93 1.18 3.09
CA LEU A 142 11.89 0.24 2.51
C LEU A 142 12.16 0.59 1.04
N GLN A 143 13.38 0.34 0.57
CA GLN A 143 13.74 0.49 -0.84
C GLN A 143 13.61 -0.83 -1.58
N VAL A 144 12.98 -0.80 -2.76
CA VAL A 144 12.98 -1.94 -3.67
C VAL A 144 14.31 -1.98 -4.43
N LYS A 145 14.98 -3.13 -4.39
CA LYS A 145 16.29 -3.32 -5.03
C LYS A 145 16.12 -3.96 -6.41
N ARG A 146 16.79 -3.40 -7.42
CA ARG A 146 16.92 -4.03 -8.73
C ARG A 146 17.90 -5.20 -8.69
N ASP A 147 17.71 -6.13 -9.61
CA ASP A 147 18.72 -7.16 -9.91
C ASP A 147 20.04 -6.53 -10.38
N ALA A 148 21.09 -7.35 -10.46
CA ALA A 148 22.41 -6.91 -10.91
C ALA A 148 22.43 -6.34 -12.34
N ALA A 149 21.45 -6.70 -13.17
CA ALA A 149 21.30 -6.22 -14.54
C ALA A 149 20.50 -4.92 -14.63
N GLY A 150 19.93 -4.44 -13.53
CA GLY A 150 19.00 -3.31 -13.51
C GLY A 150 17.66 -3.58 -14.19
N LYS A 151 17.32 -4.84 -14.50
CA LYS A 151 16.16 -5.16 -15.35
C LYS A 151 14.88 -5.37 -14.54
N ALA A 152 14.91 -6.25 -13.53
CA ALA A 152 13.77 -6.57 -12.69
C ALA A 152 13.97 -6.08 -11.25
N TRP A 153 12.87 -5.94 -10.51
CA TRP A 153 12.93 -5.81 -9.06
C TRP A 153 13.19 -7.18 -8.45
N GLU A 154 14.26 -7.30 -7.66
CA GLU A 154 14.75 -8.57 -7.13
C GLU A 154 14.36 -8.77 -5.66
N ALA A 155 14.36 -7.70 -4.86
CA ALA A 155 14.16 -7.81 -3.41
C ALA A 155 13.62 -6.53 -2.79
N ILE A 156 13.03 -6.67 -1.60
CA ILE A 156 12.70 -5.56 -0.69
C ILE A 156 13.40 -5.87 0.64
N PRO A 157 14.70 -5.51 0.79
CA PRO A 157 15.43 -5.80 2.02
C PRO A 157 14.75 -5.17 3.25
N GLY A 158 14.56 -5.95 4.32
CA GLY A 158 13.90 -5.50 5.55
C GLY A 158 12.40 -5.80 5.61
N LEU A 159 11.78 -6.23 4.51
CA LEU A 159 10.36 -6.59 4.47
C LEU A 159 10.05 -7.80 5.37
N GLU A 160 11.00 -8.72 5.50
CA GLU A 160 10.90 -9.93 6.30
C GLU A 160 10.56 -9.67 7.77
N LYS A 161 10.91 -8.48 8.30
CA LYS A 161 10.58 -8.06 9.68
C LYS A 161 9.07 -7.97 9.93
N TYR A 162 8.28 -7.79 8.87
CA TYR A 162 6.84 -7.49 8.94
C TYR A 162 5.95 -8.65 8.47
N LEU A 163 6.54 -9.75 8.02
CA LEU A 163 5.82 -10.92 7.51
C LEU A 163 5.37 -11.92 8.59
N ALA A 164 5.68 -11.65 9.86
CA ALA A 164 5.44 -12.52 11.02
C ALA A 164 4.02 -12.40 11.60
#